data_AF-A0A7W5FHJ7-F1
#
_entry.id   AF-A0A7W5FHJ7-F1
#
_cell.length_a   1.000
_cell.length_b   1.000
_cell.length_c   1.000
_cell.angle_alpha   90.00
_cell.angle_beta   90.00
_cell.angle_gamma   90.00
#
_symmetry.space_group_name_H-M   'P 1'
#
loop_
_entity.id
_entity.type
_entity.pdbx_description
1 polymer ?
#
loop_
_entity_poly.entity_id
_entity_poly.type
_entity_poly.pdbx_seq_one_letter_code
_entity_poly.pdbx_strand_id
1 'polypeptide(L)'
;MIAAAEPTGLIVRDGDLVEASGPVEEGSTMCSPAPVPAINGPCRHGIRVPGVEPTGGVTLHGRWRPDGLSDIRRMPYSPTSAGVLGDSDLPDVPPCPAPAGGWRDGEDWVDGRVDDYLHAHADQFAQPFATHVGNARILVVEVVSGDVDQARAALTAIYADNLCVVAAPGGHSIAAEDKLQATTGKAVGALMDDPASGIYLASSEDGKMRVMMLQLTQPLYDKFAAIGLDHLILDPWIRPVGP
;
A
#
# COMPACT_ATOMS: atom_id res chain seq x y z
N MET A 1 5.24 6.89 14.32
CA MET A 1 5.27 5.47 14.73
C MET A 1 4.01 5.20 15.54
N ILE A 2 2.93 4.80 14.87
CA ILE A 2 1.69 4.41 15.54
C ILE A 2 1.94 2.99 16.05
N ALA A 3 1.80 2.75 17.36
CA ALA A 3 1.85 1.40 17.91
C ALA A 3 0.82 0.55 17.17
N ALA A 4 1.22 -0.61 16.65
CA ALA A 4 0.30 -1.54 16.01
C ALA A 4 -0.78 -1.90 17.04
N ALA A 5 -2.00 -1.39 16.84
CA ALA A 5 -3.13 -1.78 17.67
C ALA A 5 -3.36 -3.28 17.49
N GLU A 6 -3.65 -3.98 18.58
CA GLU A 6 -4.10 -5.37 18.52
C GLU A 6 -5.23 -5.48 17.48
N PRO A 7 -5.19 -6.43 16.52
CA PRO A 7 -6.14 -6.50 15.42
C PRO A 7 -7.62 -6.48 15.83
N THR A 8 -7.94 -6.98 17.04
CA THR A 8 -9.30 -6.94 17.60
C THR A 8 -9.77 -5.53 17.99
N GLY A 9 -8.85 -4.62 18.31
CA GLY A 9 -9.14 -3.22 18.62
C GLY A 9 -9.52 -2.38 17.39
N LEU A 10 -9.37 -2.95 16.18
CA LEU A 10 -9.78 -2.33 14.93
C LEU A 10 -11.23 -2.67 14.53
N ILE A 11 -11.88 -3.59 15.25
CA ILE A 11 -13.23 -4.06 14.91
C ILE A 11 -14.26 -2.97 15.23
N VAL A 12 -15.00 -2.55 14.21
CA VAL A 12 -16.09 -1.56 14.30
C VAL A 12 -17.43 -2.26 14.49
N ARG A 13 -18.24 -1.76 15.44
CA ARG A 13 -19.61 -2.21 15.72
C ARG A 13 -20.59 -1.04 15.63
N ASP A 14 -21.87 -1.36 15.45
CA ASP A 14 -22.93 -0.34 15.50
C ASP A 14 -22.92 0.41 16.84
N GLY A 15 -22.92 1.73 16.78
CA GLY A 15 -22.88 2.63 17.93
C GLY A 15 -21.48 2.98 18.45
N ASP A 16 -20.43 2.32 17.95
CA ASP A 16 -19.04 2.64 18.31
C ASP A 16 -18.71 4.08 17.92
N LEU A 17 -17.90 4.75 18.74
CA LEU A 17 -17.29 6.01 18.34
C LEU A 17 -16.14 5.68 17.39
N VAL A 18 -16.19 6.23 16.18
CA VAL A 18 -15.20 5.97 15.13
C VAL A 18 -14.59 7.26 14.59
N GLU A 19 -13.41 7.14 14.02
CA GLU A 19 -12.72 8.16 13.25
C GLU A 19 -12.64 7.74 11.78
N ALA A 20 -12.81 8.72 10.89
CA ALA A 20 -12.53 8.59 9.46
C ALA A 20 -11.96 9.91 8.93
N SER A 21 -11.08 9.84 7.93
CA SER A 21 -10.48 11.02 7.29
C SER A 21 -10.52 10.96 5.77
N GLY A 22 -10.87 12.05 5.10
CA GLY A 22 -11.06 12.09 3.65
C GLY A 22 -11.81 13.33 3.18
N PRO A 23 -11.95 13.53 1.86
CA PRO A 23 -12.75 14.61 1.31
C PRO A 23 -14.25 14.35 1.56
N VAL A 24 -15.03 15.43 1.60
CA VAL A 24 -16.50 15.38 1.62
C VAL A 24 -17.00 16.03 0.35
N GLU A 25 -17.82 15.31 -0.38
CA GLU A 25 -18.43 15.76 -1.63
C GLU A 25 -19.83 16.33 -1.42
N GLU A 26 -20.41 16.85 -2.51
CA GLU A 26 -21.81 17.26 -2.54
C GLU A 26 -22.74 16.11 -2.12
N GLY A 27 -23.80 16.42 -1.37
CA GLY A 27 -24.71 15.40 -0.82
C GLY A 27 -24.23 14.77 0.49
N SER A 28 -23.22 15.33 1.15
CA SER A 28 -22.73 14.89 2.46
C SER A 28 -22.20 13.45 2.44
N THR A 29 -21.43 13.11 1.42
CA THR A 29 -20.72 11.82 1.35
C THR A 29 -19.24 12.07 1.60
N MET A 30 -18.70 11.42 2.63
CA MET A 30 -17.27 11.41 2.89
C MET A 30 -16.65 10.22 2.17
N CYS A 31 -15.52 10.41 1.54
CA CYS A 31 -14.92 9.39 0.69
C CYS A 31 -13.67 8.80 1.30
N SER A 32 -13.48 7.49 1.12
CA SER A 32 -12.23 6.84 1.48
C SER A 32 -11.08 7.52 0.73
N PRO A 33 -9.94 7.79 1.38
CA PRO A 33 -8.85 8.56 0.79
C PRO A 33 -8.02 7.76 -0.23
N ALA A 34 -8.34 6.49 -0.46
CA ALA A 34 -7.64 5.69 -1.45
C ALA A 34 -7.93 6.18 -2.88
N PRO A 35 -6.92 6.39 -3.73
CA PRO A 35 -7.09 6.60 -5.16
C PRO A 35 -7.58 5.30 -5.79
N VAL A 36 -8.88 5.04 -5.72
CA VAL A 36 -9.50 4.18 -6.72
C VAL A 36 -9.51 5.04 -7.98
N PRO A 37 -8.77 4.70 -9.06
CA PRO A 37 -8.83 5.49 -10.28
C PRO A 37 -10.29 5.66 -10.64
N ALA A 38 -10.71 6.92 -10.74
CA ALA A 38 -12.09 7.33 -10.93
C ALA A 38 -12.55 6.97 -12.35
N ILE A 39 -12.63 5.68 -12.65
CA ILE A 39 -13.14 5.18 -13.92
C ILE A 39 -14.68 5.29 -13.90
N ASN A 40 -15.33 5.32 -12.72
CA ASN A 40 -16.79 5.23 -12.59
C ASN A 40 -17.41 6.12 -11.48
N GLY A 41 -17.09 7.41 -11.49
CA GLY A 41 -17.82 8.41 -10.68
C GLY A 41 -17.26 8.68 -9.28
N PRO A 42 -17.85 9.66 -8.58
CA PRO A 42 -17.25 10.23 -7.38
C PRO A 42 -17.65 9.36 -6.16
N CYS A 43 -16.65 8.73 -5.55
CA CYS A 43 -16.72 7.98 -4.29
C CYS A 43 -17.45 6.62 -4.24
N ARG A 44 -16.85 5.59 -4.87
CA ARG A 44 -17.28 4.18 -4.74
C ARG A 44 -17.33 3.68 -3.29
N HIS A 45 -16.42 4.17 -2.45
CA HIS A 45 -16.25 3.75 -1.05
C HIS A 45 -16.49 4.95 -0.13
N GLY A 46 -17.72 5.47 -0.14
CA GLY A 46 -18.14 6.61 0.67
C GLY A 46 -19.06 6.24 1.82
N ILE A 47 -19.10 7.09 2.85
CA ILE A 47 -20.05 7.02 3.96
C ILE A 47 -20.82 8.32 4.07
N ARG A 48 -22.09 8.24 4.49
CA ARG A 48 -22.92 9.42 4.71
C ARG A 48 -22.47 10.17 5.98
N VAL A 49 -22.34 11.49 5.87
CA VAL A 49 -21.93 12.40 6.95
C VAL A 49 -22.86 13.62 7.03
N PRO A 50 -24.13 13.45 7.47
CA PRO A 50 -25.13 14.51 7.42
C PRO A 50 -24.69 15.79 8.13
N GLY A 51 -24.95 16.95 7.50
CA GLY A 51 -24.64 18.26 8.07
C GLY A 51 -23.16 18.66 7.98
N VAL A 52 -22.33 17.87 7.29
CA VAL A 52 -20.96 18.25 6.96
C VAL A 52 -20.93 18.83 5.55
N GLU A 53 -20.52 20.10 5.47
CA GLU A 53 -20.31 20.81 4.19
C GLU A 53 -19.14 20.20 3.39
N PRO A 54 -19.19 20.27 2.04
CA PRO A 54 -18.10 19.79 1.19
C PRO A 54 -16.74 20.41 1.53
N THR A 55 -15.69 19.60 1.46
CA THR A 55 -14.32 20.01 1.77
C THR A 55 -13.30 19.07 1.11
N GLY A 56 -12.12 19.59 0.76
CA GLY A 56 -11.02 18.81 0.17
C GLY A 56 -10.38 17.80 1.13
N GLY A 57 -10.68 17.89 2.43
CA GLY A 57 -10.22 16.95 3.44
C GLY A 57 -10.71 17.34 4.84
N VAL A 58 -11.12 16.36 5.62
CA VAL A 58 -11.50 16.52 7.03
C VAL A 58 -11.30 15.22 7.78
N THR A 59 -11.06 15.32 9.09
CA THR A 59 -11.14 14.17 10.02
C THR A 59 -12.41 14.33 10.85
N LEU A 60 -13.23 13.29 10.88
CA LEU A 60 -14.49 13.26 11.60
C LEU A 60 -14.45 12.18 12.67
N HIS A 61 -14.90 12.54 13.87
CA HIS A 61 -15.37 11.59 14.86
C HIS A 61 -16.89 11.51 14.77
N GLY A 62 -17.45 10.32 14.91
CA GLY A 62 -18.91 10.13 14.94
C GLY A 62 -19.26 8.75 15.45
N ARG A 63 -20.53 8.53 15.78
CA ARG A 63 -21.04 7.19 16.06
C ARG A 63 -21.30 6.46 14.76
N TRP A 64 -20.74 5.27 14.62
CA TRP A 64 -20.95 4.42 13.47
C TRP A 64 -22.36 3.86 13.44
N ARG A 65 -23.00 3.91 12.27
CA ARG A 65 -24.29 3.31 11.95
C ARG A 65 -24.23 2.63 10.58
N PRO A 66 -25.12 1.67 10.26
CA PRO A 66 -25.18 1.07 8.93
C PRO A 66 -25.39 2.06 7.78
N ASP A 67 -25.98 3.23 8.05
CA ASP A 67 -26.27 4.28 7.08
C ASP A 67 -25.25 5.44 7.06
N GLY A 68 -24.22 5.41 7.92
CA GLY A 68 -23.15 6.40 7.96
C GLY A 68 -22.76 6.83 9.38
N LEU A 69 -22.24 8.05 9.52
CA LEU A 69 -21.89 8.64 10.82
C LEU A 69 -23.03 9.49 11.38
N SER A 70 -23.26 9.37 12.70
CA SER A 70 -24.08 10.29 13.49
C SER A 70 -23.24 10.98 14.57
N ASP A 71 -23.80 11.98 15.26
CA ASP A 71 -23.12 12.71 16.35
C ASP A 71 -21.75 13.26 15.93
N ILE A 72 -21.68 13.78 14.70
CA ILE A 72 -20.43 14.11 14.03
C ILE A 72 -19.73 15.29 14.70
N ARG A 73 -18.44 15.15 14.93
CA ARG A 73 -17.52 16.20 15.38
C ARG A 73 -16.32 16.28 14.44
N ARG A 74 -16.00 17.49 13.99
CA ARG A 74 -14.77 17.76 13.24
C ARG A 74 -13.56 17.76 14.18
N MET A 75 -12.49 17.12 13.73
CA MET A 75 -11.20 17.06 14.41
C MET A 75 -10.14 17.80 13.59
N PRO A 76 -8.99 18.16 14.19
CA PRO A 76 -7.82 18.57 13.41
C PRO A 76 -7.54 17.53 12.33
N TYR A 77 -7.25 17.99 11.11
CA TYR A 77 -7.03 17.09 9.98
C TYR A 77 -5.84 16.19 10.27
N SER A 78 -6.10 14.89 10.34
CA SER A 78 -5.15 13.82 10.52
C SER A 78 -5.54 12.72 9.54
N PRO A 79 -4.97 12.68 8.33
CA PRO A 79 -5.32 11.66 7.36
C PRO A 79 -5.04 10.29 7.96
N THR A 80 -6.08 9.45 8.03
CA THR A 80 -5.93 8.03 8.36
C THR A 80 -5.02 7.40 7.31
N SER A 81 -4.14 6.47 7.72
CA SER A 81 -3.08 5.88 6.89
C SER A 81 -3.54 5.25 5.56
N ALA A 82 -4.86 5.07 5.39
CA ALA A 82 -5.51 4.67 4.15
C ALA A 82 -5.32 5.63 2.95
N GLY A 83 -4.65 6.77 3.12
CA GLY A 83 -4.78 7.92 2.22
C GLY A 83 -3.52 8.52 1.61
N VAL A 84 -2.33 7.99 1.84
CA VAL A 84 -1.12 8.52 1.21
C VAL A 84 -0.51 7.44 0.32
N LEU A 85 -1.10 7.24 -0.87
CA LEU A 85 -0.44 6.56 -1.99
C LEU A 85 0.46 7.53 -2.78
N GLY A 86 1.04 8.54 -2.11
CA GLY A 86 1.49 9.77 -2.76
C GLY A 86 2.96 10.15 -2.59
N ASP A 87 3.61 9.78 -1.49
CA ASP A 87 5.07 9.75 -1.49
C ASP A 87 5.43 8.35 -1.93
N SER A 88 6.09 8.22 -3.07
CA SER A 88 6.79 6.97 -3.32
C SER A 88 7.77 6.82 -2.16
N ASP A 89 7.62 5.79 -1.32
CA ASP A 89 8.63 5.43 -0.31
C ASP A 89 9.98 5.07 -0.97
N LEU A 90 10.03 5.08 -2.31
CA LEU A 90 11.25 5.03 -3.09
C LEU A 90 12.14 6.23 -2.75
N PRO A 91 13.41 5.99 -2.46
CA PRO A 91 14.32 7.06 -2.08
C PRO A 91 14.53 8.03 -3.24
N ASP A 92 14.46 9.34 -2.96
CA ASP A 92 14.80 10.42 -3.89
C ASP A 92 16.26 10.35 -4.39
N VAL A 93 17.10 9.60 -3.67
CA VAL A 93 18.51 9.39 -4.00
C VAL A 93 18.76 7.90 -4.16
N PRO A 94 19.33 7.44 -5.29
CA PRO A 94 19.71 6.05 -5.47
C PRO A 94 20.68 5.61 -4.36
N PRO A 95 20.58 4.37 -3.86
CA PRO A 95 21.46 3.89 -2.81
C PRO A 95 22.92 3.68 -3.28
N CYS A 96 23.18 3.72 -4.59
CA CYS A 96 24.52 3.68 -5.17
C CYS A 96 25.09 5.08 -5.40
N PRO A 97 26.43 5.25 -5.27
CA PRO A 97 27.09 6.43 -5.82
C PRO A 97 26.94 6.48 -7.35
N ALA A 98 26.93 7.69 -7.91
CA ALA A 98 26.94 7.86 -9.35
C ALA A 98 28.20 7.24 -9.98
N PRO A 99 28.10 6.60 -11.17
CA PRO A 99 29.26 6.09 -11.88
C PRO A 99 30.17 7.23 -12.34
N ALA A 100 31.39 6.90 -12.77
CA ALA A 100 32.30 7.86 -13.37
C ALA A 100 31.64 8.50 -14.61
N GLY A 101 31.54 9.83 -14.62
CA GLY A 101 30.80 10.58 -15.65
C GLY A 101 29.35 10.94 -15.28
N GLY A 102 28.86 10.49 -14.11
CA GLY A 102 27.52 10.77 -13.61
C GLY A 102 26.44 9.84 -14.14
N TRP A 103 25.22 10.01 -13.62
CA TRP A 103 24.03 9.35 -14.17
C TRP A 103 23.67 9.98 -15.51
N ARG A 104 23.41 9.15 -16.53
CA ARG A 104 23.05 9.63 -17.87
C ARG A 104 21.59 10.00 -17.92
N ASP A 105 21.25 11.05 -18.66
CA ASP A 105 19.86 11.30 -19.04
C ASP A 105 19.33 10.09 -19.84
N GLY A 106 18.09 9.67 -19.58
CA GLY A 106 17.52 8.47 -20.20
C GLY A 106 15.99 8.49 -20.27
N GLU A 107 15.44 7.72 -21.20
CA GLU A 107 13.99 7.53 -21.37
C GLU A 107 13.46 6.37 -20.53
N ASP A 108 12.14 6.34 -20.34
CA ASP A 108 11.43 5.32 -19.57
C ASP A 108 11.47 3.95 -20.25
N TRP A 109 12.25 3.00 -19.72
CA TRP A 109 12.02 1.59 -19.99
C TRP A 109 12.67 0.67 -18.95
N VAL A 110 11.95 -0.39 -18.56
CA VAL A 110 12.52 -1.58 -17.95
C VAL A 110 12.74 -2.57 -19.10
N ASP A 111 13.98 -2.99 -19.34
CA ASP A 111 14.29 -4.00 -20.34
C ASP A 111 13.69 -5.34 -19.89
N GLY A 112 12.84 -5.96 -20.72
CA GLY A 112 12.27 -7.28 -20.43
C GLY A 112 13.32 -8.35 -20.14
N ARG A 113 14.57 -8.19 -20.64
CA ARG A 113 15.68 -9.09 -20.31
C ARG A 113 16.13 -8.99 -18.86
N VAL A 114 16.03 -7.82 -18.25
CA VAL A 114 16.32 -7.66 -16.82
C VAL A 114 15.25 -8.35 -16.00
N ASP A 115 13.98 -8.11 -16.36
CA ASP A 115 12.84 -8.76 -15.71
C ASP A 115 12.97 -10.29 -15.76
N ASP A 116 13.24 -10.87 -16.94
CA ASP A 116 13.48 -12.29 -17.13
C ASP A 116 14.64 -12.81 -16.25
N TYR A 117 15.75 -12.07 -16.18
CA TYR A 117 16.90 -12.45 -15.37
C TYR A 117 16.58 -12.45 -13.88
N LEU A 118 15.91 -11.42 -13.38
CA LEU A 118 15.53 -11.30 -11.97
C LEU A 118 14.57 -12.42 -11.57
N HIS A 119 13.57 -12.73 -12.41
CA HIS A 119 12.64 -13.84 -12.16
C HIS A 119 13.30 -15.22 -12.26
N ALA A 120 14.27 -15.41 -13.15
CA ALA A 120 15.06 -16.65 -13.20
C ALA A 120 15.91 -16.88 -11.92
N HIS A 121 16.15 -15.82 -11.15
CA HIS A 121 16.89 -15.83 -9.89
C HIS A 121 16.06 -15.26 -8.75
N ALA A 122 14.75 -15.51 -8.76
CA ALA A 122 13.78 -14.83 -7.90
C ALA A 122 14.04 -14.97 -6.38
N ASP A 123 14.84 -15.94 -5.93
CA ASP A 123 15.24 -16.08 -4.53
C ASP A 123 16.36 -15.10 -4.10
N GLN A 124 17.05 -14.47 -5.06
CA GLN A 124 18.22 -13.62 -4.82
C GLN A 124 17.91 -12.13 -4.84
N PHE A 125 16.84 -11.74 -5.54
CA PHE A 125 16.53 -10.33 -5.82
C PHE A 125 15.19 -9.93 -5.21
N ALA A 126 15.07 -8.69 -4.76
CA ALA A 126 13.77 -8.05 -4.53
C ALA A 126 13.17 -7.53 -5.85
N GLN A 127 11.91 -7.08 -5.82
CA GLN A 127 11.32 -6.38 -6.96
C GLN A 127 12.15 -5.13 -7.30
N PRO A 128 12.54 -4.94 -8.57
CA PRO A 128 13.31 -3.77 -8.95
C PRO A 128 12.43 -2.52 -8.92
N PHE A 129 13.04 -1.36 -8.66
CA PHE A 129 12.35 -0.09 -8.75
C PHE A 129 13.18 0.94 -9.52
N ALA A 130 12.53 2.02 -9.95
CA ALA A 130 13.21 3.13 -10.59
C ALA A 130 13.18 4.36 -9.68
N THR A 131 14.33 5.03 -9.55
CA THR A 131 14.45 6.36 -8.93
C THR A 131 15.04 7.35 -9.93
N HIS A 132 15.04 8.64 -9.59
CA HIS A 132 15.45 9.72 -10.47
C HIS A 132 16.45 10.66 -9.81
N VAL A 133 17.46 11.11 -10.56
CA VAL A 133 18.34 12.21 -10.18
C VAL A 133 18.38 13.21 -11.33
N GLY A 134 17.69 14.34 -11.17
CA GLY A 134 17.47 15.25 -12.30
C GLY A 134 16.66 14.56 -13.39
N ASN A 135 17.19 14.53 -14.63
CA ASN A 135 16.56 13.84 -15.76
C ASN A 135 17.03 12.38 -15.90
N ALA A 136 17.94 11.91 -15.04
CA ALA A 136 18.44 10.56 -15.10
C ALA A 136 17.50 9.61 -14.35
N ARG A 137 16.94 8.62 -15.06
CA ARG A 137 16.25 7.48 -14.46
C ARG A 137 17.26 6.38 -14.13
N ILE A 138 17.13 5.76 -12.96
CA ILE A 138 18.09 4.78 -12.44
C ILE A 138 17.32 3.54 -12.01
N LEU A 139 17.63 2.40 -12.62
CA LEU A 139 17.10 1.11 -12.19
C LEU A 139 17.87 0.64 -10.96
N VAL A 140 17.17 0.49 -9.85
CA VAL A 140 17.70 -0.06 -8.61
C VAL A 140 17.30 -1.53 -8.52
N VAL A 141 18.30 -2.38 -8.37
CA VAL A 141 18.16 -3.81 -8.13
C VAL A 141 18.77 -4.13 -6.77
N GLU A 142 17.95 -4.69 -5.90
CA GLU A 142 18.35 -5.09 -4.56
C GLU A 142 18.62 -6.59 -4.51
N VAL A 143 19.81 -6.95 -4.05
CA VAL A 143 20.24 -8.34 -3.84
C VAL A 143 19.98 -8.68 -2.38
N VAL A 144 18.90 -9.44 -2.14
CA VAL A 144 18.48 -9.85 -0.80
C VAL A 144 19.25 -11.08 -0.31
N SER A 145 19.74 -11.91 -1.24
CA SER A 145 20.63 -13.03 -0.94
C SER A 145 21.61 -13.29 -2.11
N GLY A 146 22.84 -13.70 -1.79
CA GLY A 146 23.88 -14.00 -2.80
C GLY A 146 25.01 -12.98 -2.89
N ASP A 147 25.78 -13.04 -3.97
CA ASP A 147 26.93 -12.18 -4.23
C ASP A 147 26.53 -10.97 -5.09
N VAL A 148 26.64 -9.77 -4.49
CA VAL A 148 26.24 -8.50 -5.10
C VAL A 148 27.13 -8.13 -6.28
N ASP A 149 28.42 -8.45 -6.24
CA ASP A 149 29.35 -8.11 -7.32
C ASP A 149 29.13 -9.03 -8.51
N GLN A 150 28.85 -10.32 -8.28
CA GLN A 150 28.44 -11.25 -9.33
C GLN A 150 27.11 -10.82 -9.97
N ALA A 151 26.12 -10.47 -9.16
CA ALA A 151 24.83 -9.98 -9.65
C ALA A 151 25.00 -8.69 -10.48
N ARG A 152 25.81 -7.74 -10.00
CA ARG A 152 26.13 -6.51 -10.73
C ARG A 152 26.77 -6.82 -12.08
N ALA A 153 27.78 -7.69 -12.12
CA ALA A 153 28.45 -8.05 -13.37
C ALA A 153 27.47 -8.68 -14.38
N ALA A 154 26.59 -9.58 -13.92
CA ALA A 154 25.58 -10.21 -14.78
C ALA A 154 24.55 -9.20 -15.30
N LEU A 155 24.04 -8.32 -14.43
CA LEU A 155 23.05 -7.30 -14.80
C LEU A 155 23.64 -6.24 -15.74
N THR A 156 24.87 -5.78 -15.52
CA THR A 156 25.56 -4.86 -16.43
C THR A 156 25.80 -5.47 -17.83
N ALA A 157 25.92 -6.80 -17.93
CA ALA A 157 26.05 -7.46 -19.22
C ALA A 157 24.75 -7.43 -20.06
N ILE A 158 23.59 -7.26 -19.43
CA ILE A 158 22.28 -7.25 -20.10
C ILE A 158 21.60 -5.87 -20.11
N TYR A 159 21.93 -5.00 -19.16
CA TYR A 159 21.36 -3.66 -19.00
C TYR A 159 22.46 -2.61 -19.13
N ALA A 160 22.39 -1.85 -20.22
CA ALA A 160 23.43 -0.90 -20.59
C ALA A 160 23.19 0.52 -20.04
N ASP A 161 22.08 0.78 -19.36
CA ASP A 161 21.69 2.11 -18.86
C ASP A 161 22.07 2.31 -17.37
N ASN A 162 21.50 3.32 -16.71
CA ASN A 162 21.81 3.63 -15.32
C ASN A 162 21.33 2.52 -14.39
N LEU A 163 22.26 1.72 -13.91
CA LEU A 163 22.01 0.60 -13.01
C LEU A 163 22.62 0.88 -11.64
N CYS A 164 21.83 0.62 -10.60
CA CYS A 164 22.28 0.58 -9.23
C CYS A 164 22.00 -0.82 -8.66
N VAL A 165 23.05 -1.59 -8.36
CA VAL A 165 22.92 -2.90 -7.71
C VAL A 165 23.49 -2.82 -6.30
N VAL A 166 22.66 -3.10 -5.31
CA VAL A 166 22.99 -2.97 -3.88
C VAL A 166 22.64 -4.22 -3.10
N ALA A 167 23.30 -4.41 -1.96
CA ALA A 167 22.92 -5.43 -0.98
C ALA A 167 21.71 -4.93 -0.17
N ALA A 168 20.68 -5.75 -0.04
CA ALA A 168 19.52 -5.50 0.81
C ALA A 168 19.21 -6.73 1.70
N PRO A 169 20.16 -7.15 2.55
CA PRO A 169 19.98 -8.34 3.37
C PRO A 169 18.76 -8.18 4.30
N GLY A 170 17.94 -9.22 4.35
CA GLY A 170 16.69 -9.22 5.14
C GLY A 170 15.48 -8.64 4.41
N GLY A 171 15.65 -8.13 3.19
CA GLY A 171 14.54 -7.79 2.30
C GLY A 171 13.78 -9.03 1.80
N HIS A 172 12.64 -8.79 1.14
CA HIS A 172 11.83 -9.85 0.55
C HIS A 172 12.27 -10.13 -0.88
N SER A 173 12.47 -11.41 -1.20
CA SER A 173 12.79 -11.82 -2.56
C SER A 173 11.53 -11.83 -3.42
N ILE A 174 11.69 -11.73 -4.74
CA ILE A 174 10.61 -11.89 -5.73
C ILE A 174 9.88 -13.21 -5.48
N ALA A 175 10.61 -14.31 -5.24
CA ALA A 175 10.02 -15.60 -4.96
C ALA A 175 9.19 -15.62 -3.66
N ALA A 176 9.62 -14.87 -2.63
CA ALA A 176 8.89 -14.75 -1.37
C ALA A 176 7.60 -13.94 -1.56
N GLU A 177 7.65 -12.86 -2.35
CA GLU A 177 6.47 -12.07 -2.71
C GLU A 177 5.49 -12.86 -3.58
N ASP A 178 5.98 -13.58 -4.59
CA ASP A 178 5.16 -14.45 -5.44
C ASP A 178 4.44 -15.51 -4.60
N LYS A 179 5.14 -16.09 -3.63
CA LYS A 179 4.55 -17.06 -2.71
C LYS A 179 3.48 -16.41 -1.83
N LEU A 180 3.75 -15.22 -1.28
CA LEU A 180 2.77 -14.45 -0.50
C LEU A 180 1.51 -14.15 -1.33
N GLN A 181 1.70 -13.71 -2.57
CA GLN A 181 0.61 -13.39 -3.48
C GLN A 181 -0.19 -14.65 -3.88
N ALA A 182 0.48 -15.76 -4.18
CA ALA A 182 -0.14 -17.02 -4.56
C ALA A 182 -0.92 -17.68 -3.40
N THR A 183 -0.59 -17.36 -2.16
CA THR A 183 -1.22 -17.91 -0.95
C THR A 183 -2.17 -16.89 -0.30
N THR A 184 -1.63 -16.01 0.54
CA THR A 184 -2.37 -14.97 1.26
C THR A 184 -3.08 -14.02 0.31
N GLY A 185 -2.38 -13.55 -0.74
CA GLY A 185 -2.95 -12.63 -1.73
C GLY A 185 -4.17 -13.22 -2.44
N LYS A 186 -4.10 -14.49 -2.86
CA LYS A 186 -5.24 -15.21 -3.45
C LYS A 186 -6.42 -15.34 -2.49
N ALA A 187 -6.17 -15.63 -1.21
CA ALA A 187 -7.22 -15.74 -0.21
C ALA A 187 -7.90 -14.39 0.07
N VAL A 188 -7.12 -13.31 0.18
CA VAL A 188 -7.62 -11.94 0.31
C VAL A 188 -8.40 -11.53 -0.95
N GLY A 189 -7.89 -11.84 -2.14
CA GLY A 189 -8.56 -11.56 -3.41
C GLY A 189 -9.98 -12.17 -3.48
N ALA A 190 -10.14 -13.41 -3.01
CA ALA A 190 -11.47 -14.03 -2.92
C ALA A 190 -12.42 -13.30 -1.96
N LEU A 191 -11.91 -12.59 -0.95
CA LEU A 191 -12.72 -11.72 -0.09
C LEU A 191 -13.05 -10.39 -0.79
N MET A 192 -12.15 -9.86 -1.60
CA MET A 192 -12.37 -8.63 -2.39
C MET A 192 -13.48 -8.80 -3.43
N ASP A 193 -13.67 -10.01 -3.96
CA ASP A 193 -14.76 -10.34 -4.89
C ASP A 193 -16.16 -10.21 -4.24
N ASP A 194 -16.24 -10.20 -2.90
CA ASP A 194 -17.45 -9.92 -2.14
C ASP A 194 -17.55 -8.42 -1.82
N PRO A 195 -18.48 -7.66 -2.42
CA PRO A 195 -18.65 -6.23 -2.14
C PRO A 195 -18.96 -5.93 -0.67
N ALA A 196 -19.53 -6.88 0.07
CA ALA A 196 -19.82 -6.72 1.49
C ALA A 196 -18.56 -6.72 2.37
N SER A 197 -17.41 -7.18 1.85
CA SER A 197 -16.13 -7.10 2.57
C SER A 197 -15.66 -5.66 2.74
N GLY A 198 -16.07 -4.76 1.84
CA GLY A 198 -15.60 -3.37 1.83
C GLY A 198 -14.10 -3.23 1.58
N ILE A 199 -13.41 -4.30 1.16
CA ILE A 199 -11.99 -4.24 0.77
C ILE A 199 -11.91 -3.58 -0.60
N TYR A 200 -11.11 -2.53 -0.71
CA TYR A 200 -10.96 -1.77 -1.96
C TYR A 200 -9.55 -1.83 -2.54
N LEU A 201 -8.55 -2.23 -1.74
CA LEU A 201 -7.19 -2.49 -2.22
C LEU A 201 -6.52 -3.56 -1.35
N ALA A 202 -5.69 -4.38 -1.99
CA ALA A 202 -4.73 -5.23 -1.29
C ALA A 202 -3.40 -5.20 -2.05
N SER A 203 -2.30 -5.13 -1.31
CA SER A 203 -0.94 -5.08 -1.85
C SER A 203 0.03 -5.77 -0.89
N SER A 204 1.18 -6.22 -1.40
CA SER A 204 2.29 -6.66 -0.55
C SER A 204 2.98 -5.44 0.08
N GLU A 205 3.31 -5.56 1.37
CA GLU A 205 4.09 -4.58 2.13
C GLU A 205 4.81 -5.33 3.26
N ASP A 206 6.13 -5.15 3.40
CA ASP A 206 6.96 -5.80 4.43
C ASP A 206 6.70 -7.31 4.60
N GLY A 207 6.56 -8.01 3.47
CA GLY A 207 6.36 -9.47 3.44
C GLY A 207 4.99 -9.93 3.92
N LYS A 208 4.02 -9.00 4.00
CA LYS A 208 2.63 -9.24 4.38
C LYS A 208 1.68 -8.65 3.35
N MET A 209 0.45 -9.11 3.34
CA MET A 209 -0.59 -8.47 2.55
C MET A 209 -1.20 -7.34 3.37
N ARG A 210 -0.95 -6.09 2.96
CA ARG A 210 -1.72 -4.95 3.41
C ARG A 210 -3.09 -5.00 2.76
N VAL A 211 -4.13 -4.94 3.59
CA VAL A 211 -5.51 -5.00 3.16
C VAL A 211 -6.17 -3.70 3.58
N MET A 212 -6.55 -2.89 2.59
CA MET A 212 -7.22 -1.62 2.81
C MET A 212 -8.71 -1.80 2.61
N MET A 213 -9.48 -1.43 3.63
CA MET A 213 -10.93 -1.70 3.68
C MET A 213 -11.69 -0.54 4.30
N LEU A 214 -12.99 -0.46 4.05
CA LEU A 214 -13.86 0.55 4.65
C LEU A 214 -13.84 0.47 6.18
N GLN A 215 -14.09 -0.73 6.71
CA GLN A 215 -14.10 -1.03 8.14
C GLN A 215 -13.76 -2.49 8.36
N LEU A 216 -13.25 -2.82 9.54
CA LEU A 216 -13.08 -4.21 9.96
C LEU A 216 -14.30 -4.64 10.79
N THR A 217 -15.11 -5.55 10.26
CA THR A 217 -16.23 -6.15 11.01
C THR A 217 -15.80 -7.46 11.66
N GLN A 218 -16.54 -7.95 12.67
CA GLN A 218 -16.25 -9.26 13.28
C GLN A 218 -16.27 -10.40 12.25
N PRO A 219 -17.29 -10.54 11.37
CA PRO A 219 -17.27 -11.61 10.37
C PRO A 219 -16.10 -11.54 9.40
N LEU A 220 -15.64 -10.33 9.05
CA LEU A 220 -14.48 -10.15 8.19
C LEU A 220 -13.18 -10.48 8.92
N TYR A 221 -13.07 -10.06 10.19
CA TYR A 221 -11.95 -10.43 11.06
C TYR A 221 -11.80 -11.95 11.19
N ASP A 222 -12.90 -12.68 11.41
CA ASP A 222 -12.85 -14.14 11.53
C ASP A 222 -12.34 -14.81 10.25
N LYS A 223 -12.68 -14.26 9.07
CA LYS A 223 -12.13 -14.71 7.78
C LYS A 223 -10.63 -14.42 7.67
N PHE A 224 -10.16 -13.24 8.10
CA PHE A 224 -8.73 -12.93 8.15
C PHE A 224 -7.96 -13.79 9.15
N ALA A 225 -8.57 -14.11 10.30
CA ALA A 225 -8.00 -15.03 11.27
C ALA A 225 -7.79 -16.43 10.69
N ALA A 226 -8.69 -16.90 9.83
CA ALA A 226 -8.54 -18.16 9.10
C ALA A 226 -7.44 -18.13 8.03
N ILE A 227 -7.11 -16.95 7.48
CA ILE A 227 -5.99 -16.75 6.55
C ILE A 227 -4.64 -16.73 7.28
N GLY A 228 -4.61 -16.18 8.50
CA GLY A 228 -3.41 -15.99 9.31
C GLY A 228 -3.08 -14.50 9.47
N LEU A 229 -3.38 -13.93 10.64
CA LEU A 229 -3.20 -12.49 10.91
C LEU A 229 -1.73 -12.04 10.88
N ASP A 230 -0.80 -12.96 11.09
CA ASP A 230 0.64 -12.70 11.00
C ASP A 230 1.09 -12.36 9.57
N HIS A 231 0.34 -12.80 8.56
CA HIS A 231 0.57 -12.52 7.15
C HIS A 231 -0.14 -11.26 6.64
N LEU A 232 -0.85 -10.52 7.51
CA LEU A 232 -1.73 -9.43 7.12
C LEU A 232 -1.35 -8.12 7.83
N ILE A 233 -1.50 -7.01 7.11
CA ILE A 233 -1.53 -5.65 7.66
C ILE A 233 -2.96 -5.13 7.44
N LEU A 234 -3.80 -5.16 8.47
CA LEU A 234 -5.19 -4.71 8.35
C LEU A 234 -5.26 -3.19 8.48
N ASP A 235 -5.71 -2.52 7.41
CA ASP A 235 -5.77 -1.06 7.32
C ASP A 235 -7.22 -0.60 7.04
N PRO A 236 -8.12 -0.66 8.04
CA PRO A 236 -9.45 -0.10 7.91
C PRO A 236 -9.39 1.44 7.88
N TRP A 237 -10.18 2.04 6.99
CA TRP A 237 -10.35 3.48 6.90
C TRP A 237 -11.12 4.04 8.11
N ILE A 238 -12.24 3.40 8.44
CA ILE A 238 -13.09 3.72 9.59
C ILE A 238 -12.58 2.91 10.77
N ARG A 239 -12.15 3.59 11.82
CA ARG A 239 -11.50 2.95 12.98
C ARG A 239 -12.20 3.34 14.27
N PRO A 240 -12.28 2.43 15.25
CA PRO A 240 -12.69 2.82 16.59
C PRO A 240 -11.77 3.92 17.12
N VAL A 241 -12.36 5.00 17.65
CA VAL A 241 -11.65 5.88 18.56
C VAL A 241 -11.51 5.07 19.84
N GLY A 242 -10.27 4.77 20.26
CA GLY A 242 -10.03 4.01 21.49
C GLY A 242 -10.74 4.63 22.71
N PRO A 243 -10.86 3.90 23.83
CA PRO A 243 -11.15 4.53 25.11
C PRO A 243 -10.09 5.59 25.47
#